data_AF-A0A956F2G6-F1
#
_entry.id   AF-A0A956F2G6-F1
#
_cell.length_a   1.000
_cell.length_b   1.000
_cell.length_c   1.000
_cell.angle_alpha   90.00
_cell.angle_beta   90.00
_cell.angle_gamma   90.00
#
_symmetry.space_group_name_H-M   'P 1'
#
loop_
_entity.id
_entity.type
_entity.pdbx_description
1 polymer ?
#
loop_
_entity_poly.entity_id
_entity_poly.type
_entity_poly.pdbx_seq_one_letter_code
_entity_poly.pdbx_strand_id
1 'polypeptide(L)'
;MGTASKHKSAAPGVNLPEGTSGSAFLHKILTETVREFPHELSAARLSPEPGRFKARLGDQLARFEAVRCASPRRSEIARHIVQRTQEGLVYRPRGEQTPQSFGEYLKGEGQAFELERHGDGSAPGLAPQVPFEGRNYGAAELGALASLLVERGFMTQAAGDALCWIGDYALSHAGRISLGGQRFALLGAAAELAPTRFLLEAGAKVLWLDLQSPNAETLPGGELHYAPEGSDLLCDPRRCKQTLLEFAAGEPLHLGLYAYAAGESQEWRLASTMNGIARSLPEGVLESISLWISPTTPSQVRPGCVELSERRAARPPLWQTALKKSGMLSPGHERHQGVSTARAV
;
A
#
# COMPACT_ATOMS: atom_id res chain seq x y z
N MET A 1 23.10 -38.20 -16.99
CA MET A 1 23.86 -37.06 -16.43
C MET A 1 22.87 -35.97 -16.09
N GLY A 2 22.54 -35.83 -14.80
CA GLY A 2 21.53 -34.88 -14.33
C GLY A 2 22.04 -33.45 -14.45
N THR A 3 21.25 -32.60 -15.09
CA THR A 3 21.46 -31.16 -15.07
C THR A 3 21.09 -30.65 -13.69
N ALA A 4 22.11 -30.41 -12.87
CA ALA A 4 21.97 -29.68 -11.63
C ALA A 4 21.39 -28.29 -11.95
N SER A 5 20.10 -28.12 -11.64
CA SER A 5 19.48 -26.82 -11.53
C SER A 5 20.28 -26.04 -10.50
N LYS A 6 21.07 -25.06 -10.95
CA LYS A 6 21.75 -24.11 -10.07
C LYS A 6 20.64 -23.35 -9.33
N HIS A 7 20.31 -23.82 -8.12
CA HIS A 7 19.51 -23.06 -7.18
C HIS A 7 20.26 -21.76 -6.89
N LYS A 8 19.81 -20.67 -7.51
CA LYS A 8 20.26 -19.33 -7.17
C LYS A 8 19.83 -19.12 -5.71
N SER A 9 20.77 -19.07 -4.78
CA SER A 9 20.45 -18.86 -3.36
C SER A 9 19.63 -17.58 -3.24
N ALA A 10 18.50 -17.64 -2.54
CA ALA A 10 17.68 -16.47 -2.29
C ALA A 10 18.50 -15.40 -1.54
N ALA A 11 18.32 -14.13 -1.90
CA ALA A 11 18.99 -13.00 -1.25
C ALA A 11 18.67 -12.95 0.25
N PRO A 12 19.56 -12.41 1.10
CA PRO A 12 19.25 -12.18 2.51
C PRO A 12 18.01 -11.29 2.68
N GLY A 13 17.35 -11.39 3.82
CA GLY A 13 16.17 -10.63 4.20
C GLY A 13 14.86 -11.41 4.13
N VAL A 14 13.74 -10.69 4.11
CA VAL A 14 12.38 -11.25 4.00
C VAL A 14 12.18 -11.82 2.60
N ASN A 15 11.70 -13.04 2.53
CA ASN A 15 11.54 -13.78 1.30
C ASN A 15 10.27 -14.67 1.31
N LEU A 16 9.87 -15.07 0.10
CA LEU A 16 8.97 -16.21 -0.07
C LEU A 16 9.68 -17.51 0.35
N PRO A 17 8.91 -18.56 0.69
CA PRO A 17 9.44 -19.91 0.87
C PRO A 17 10.25 -20.37 -0.35
N GLU A 18 11.25 -21.21 -0.12
CA GLU A 18 12.08 -21.74 -1.20
C GLU A 18 11.25 -22.43 -2.29
N GLY A 19 11.66 -22.25 -3.54
CA GLY A 19 10.96 -22.82 -4.70
C GLY A 19 9.58 -22.22 -4.99
N THR A 20 9.14 -21.19 -4.24
CA THR A 20 7.81 -20.62 -4.39
C THR A 20 7.84 -19.29 -5.16
N SER A 21 7.09 -19.22 -6.27
CA SER A 21 6.85 -17.96 -6.99
C SER A 21 5.73 -17.14 -6.34
N GLY A 22 5.68 -15.82 -6.58
CA GLY A 22 4.62 -14.96 -6.05
C GLY A 22 3.21 -15.42 -6.43
N SER A 23 2.99 -15.86 -7.68
CA SER A 23 1.66 -16.36 -8.09
C SER A 23 1.31 -17.69 -7.44
N ALA A 24 2.28 -18.57 -7.20
CA ALA A 24 2.05 -19.82 -6.46
C ALA A 24 1.75 -19.56 -4.98
N PHE A 25 2.44 -18.59 -4.38
CA PHE A 25 2.20 -18.20 -2.99
C PHE A 25 0.82 -17.57 -2.80
N LEU A 26 0.43 -16.64 -3.69
CA LEU A 26 -0.90 -16.05 -3.70
C LEU A 26 -1.99 -17.10 -3.92
N HIS A 27 -1.78 -18.03 -4.86
CA HIS A 27 -2.70 -19.14 -5.11
C HIS A 27 -2.95 -19.99 -3.86
N LYS A 28 -1.88 -20.33 -3.14
CA LYS A 28 -1.95 -21.08 -1.88
C LYS A 28 -2.82 -20.33 -0.86
N ILE A 29 -2.57 -19.03 -0.64
CA ILE A 29 -3.30 -18.24 0.34
C ILE A 29 -4.78 -18.11 -0.01
N LEU A 30 -5.10 -17.81 -1.27
CA LEU A 30 -6.49 -17.69 -1.69
C LEU A 30 -7.21 -19.04 -1.59
N THR A 31 -6.53 -20.14 -1.90
CA THR A 31 -7.10 -21.49 -1.75
C THR A 31 -7.38 -21.83 -0.29
N GLU A 32 -6.45 -21.52 0.63
CA GLU A 32 -6.64 -21.69 2.07
C GLU A 32 -7.80 -20.81 2.57
N THR A 33 -7.88 -19.57 2.10
CA THR A 33 -8.97 -18.64 2.47
C THR A 33 -10.33 -19.16 1.99
N VAL A 34 -10.43 -19.72 0.78
CA VAL A 34 -11.68 -20.33 0.29
C VAL A 34 -12.10 -21.53 1.15
N ARG A 35 -11.14 -22.30 1.68
CA ARG A 35 -11.43 -23.44 2.58
C ARG A 35 -11.91 -22.98 3.95
N GLU A 36 -11.38 -21.88 4.45
CA GLU A 36 -11.78 -21.28 5.74
C GLU A 36 -13.17 -20.59 5.65
N PHE A 37 -13.47 -19.95 4.52
CA PHE A 37 -14.73 -19.23 4.29
C PHE A 37 -15.51 -19.78 3.09
N PRO A 38 -15.94 -21.07 3.12
CA PRO A 38 -16.51 -21.72 1.94
C PRO A 38 -17.90 -21.17 1.58
N HIS A 39 -18.69 -20.74 2.57
CA HIS A 39 -20.01 -20.18 2.34
C HIS A 39 -19.94 -18.81 1.65
N GLU A 40 -18.91 -18.03 1.98
CA GLU A 40 -18.71 -16.69 1.47
C GLU A 40 -17.98 -16.69 0.13
N LEU A 41 -17.04 -17.61 -0.09
CA LEU A 41 -16.09 -17.53 -1.21
C LEU A 41 -16.25 -18.61 -2.28
N SER A 42 -17.09 -19.63 -2.11
CA SER A 42 -17.27 -20.69 -3.13
C SER A 42 -17.65 -20.14 -4.52
N ALA A 43 -18.43 -19.06 -4.57
CA ALA A 43 -18.80 -18.37 -5.81
C ALA A 43 -17.61 -17.77 -6.58
N ALA A 44 -16.48 -17.54 -5.90
CA ALA A 44 -15.24 -17.07 -6.54
C ALA A 44 -14.63 -18.11 -7.48
N ARG A 45 -15.02 -19.40 -7.37
CA ARG A 45 -14.63 -20.49 -8.29
C ARG A 45 -13.14 -20.49 -8.64
N LEU A 46 -12.30 -20.30 -7.62
CA LEU A 46 -10.84 -20.29 -7.77
C LEU A 46 -10.37 -21.63 -8.35
N SER A 47 -9.47 -21.59 -9.34
CA SER A 47 -8.90 -22.83 -9.89
C SER A 47 -8.11 -23.57 -8.81
N PRO A 48 -8.30 -24.88 -8.61
CA PRO A 48 -7.45 -25.67 -7.71
C PRO A 48 -6.05 -25.92 -8.32
N GLU A 49 -5.91 -25.79 -9.64
CA GLU A 49 -4.64 -25.97 -10.35
C GLU A 49 -3.84 -24.65 -10.41
N PRO A 50 -2.59 -24.60 -9.91
CA PRO A 50 -1.76 -23.39 -9.91
C PRO A 50 -1.47 -22.83 -11.31
N GLY A 51 -1.28 -23.71 -12.31
CA GLY A 51 -1.01 -23.29 -13.69
C GLY A 51 -2.18 -22.55 -14.32
N ARG A 52 -3.40 -23.07 -14.14
CA ARG A 52 -4.64 -22.40 -14.58
C ARG A 52 -4.92 -21.13 -13.79
N PHE A 53 -4.58 -21.10 -12.50
CA PHE A 53 -4.64 -19.88 -11.70
C PHE A 53 -3.76 -18.78 -12.31
N LYS A 54 -2.48 -19.07 -12.56
CA LYS A 54 -1.53 -18.12 -13.13
C LYS A 54 -1.96 -17.63 -14.52
N ALA A 55 -2.43 -18.52 -15.39
CA ALA A 55 -2.86 -18.18 -16.75
C ALA A 55 -4.06 -17.22 -16.80
N ARG A 56 -4.86 -17.18 -15.73
CA ARG A 56 -6.07 -16.32 -15.63
C ARG A 56 -6.06 -15.49 -14.34
N LEU A 57 -4.88 -15.03 -13.93
CA LEU A 57 -4.68 -14.37 -12.65
C LEU A 57 -5.61 -13.16 -12.50
N GLY A 58 -5.62 -12.26 -13.48
CA GLY A 58 -6.46 -11.04 -13.45
C GLY A 58 -7.96 -11.34 -13.31
N ASP A 59 -8.50 -12.28 -14.11
CA ASP A 59 -9.90 -12.70 -14.04
C ASP A 59 -10.24 -13.25 -12.65
N GLN A 60 -9.39 -14.14 -12.15
CA GLN A 60 -9.66 -14.87 -10.92
C GLN A 60 -9.56 -13.96 -9.70
N LEU A 61 -8.62 -13.02 -9.70
CA LEU A 61 -8.52 -12.02 -8.63
C LEU A 61 -9.71 -11.06 -8.66
N ALA A 62 -10.10 -10.52 -9.81
CA ALA A 62 -11.25 -9.62 -9.90
C ALA A 62 -12.54 -10.30 -9.41
N ARG A 63 -12.75 -11.56 -9.79
CA ARG A 63 -13.91 -12.35 -9.34
C ARG A 63 -13.85 -12.68 -7.85
N PHE A 64 -12.68 -13.07 -7.34
CA PHE A 64 -12.47 -13.32 -5.91
C PHE A 64 -12.78 -12.06 -5.10
N GLU A 65 -12.27 -10.91 -5.52
CA GLU A 65 -12.47 -9.63 -4.84
C GLU A 65 -13.93 -9.15 -4.93
N ALA A 66 -14.62 -9.36 -6.05
CA ALA A 66 -16.07 -9.08 -6.15
C ALA A 66 -16.87 -9.91 -5.13
N VAL A 67 -16.57 -11.20 -5.00
CA VAL A 67 -17.23 -12.09 -4.03
C VAL A 67 -16.87 -11.70 -2.59
N ARG A 68 -15.59 -11.44 -2.29
CA ARG A 68 -15.15 -10.97 -0.98
C ARG A 68 -15.84 -9.67 -0.58
N CYS A 69 -15.87 -8.67 -1.46
CA CYS A 69 -16.46 -7.35 -1.16
C CYS A 69 -17.97 -7.40 -0.91
N ALA A 70 -18.68 -8.33 -1.54
CA ALA A 70 -20.10 -8.58 -1.32
C ALA A 70 -20.39 -9.35 -0.01
N SER A 71 -19.41 -10.05 0.55
CA SER A 71 -19.59 -10.81 1.79
C SER A 71 -19.76 -9.89 3.01
N PRO A 72 -20.68 -10.20 3.94
CA PRO A 72 -20.76 -9.50 5.23
C PRO A 72 -19.49 -9.68 6.07
N ARG A 73 -18.69 -10.73 5.82
CA ARG A 73 -17.43 -11.05 6.53
C ARG A 73 -16.18 -10.56 5.79
N ARG A 74 -16.33 -9.63 4.83
CA ARG A 74 -15.22 -9.12 3.99
C ARG A 74 -13.98 -8.67 4.77
N SER A 75 -14.17 -8.11 5.95
CA SER A 75 -13.08 -7.62 6.82
C SER A 75 -12.35 -8.76 7.53
N GLU A 76 -13.07 -9.79 7.98
CA GLU A 76 -12.48 -11.01 8.54
C GLU A 76 -11.68 -11.77 7.49
N ILE A 77 -12.23 -11.91 6.28
CA ILE A 77 -11.56 -12.54 5.15
C ILE A 77 -10.27 -11.79 4.81
N ALA A 78 -10.31 -10.46 4.72
CA ALA A 78 -9.12 -9.65 4.47
C ALA A 78 -8.06 -9.82 5.57
N ARG A 79 -8.48 -9.83 6.85
CA ARG A 79 -7.59 -10.07 7.99
C ARG A 79 -6.91 -11.44 7.89
N HIS A 80 -7.66 -12.48 7.53
CA HIS A 80 -7.14 -13.83 7.33
C HIS A 80 -6.10 -13.85 6.20
N ILE A 81 -6.38 -13.24 5.04
CA ILE A 81 -5.43 -13.17 3.92
C ILE A 81 -4.11 -12.52 4.36
N VAL A 82 -4.17 -11.37 5.05
CA VAL A 82 -2.98 -10.68 5.56
C VAL A 82 -2.22 -11.54 6.57
N GLN A 83 -2.92 -12.21 7.48
CA GLN A 83 -2.31 -13.10 8.46
C GLN A 83 -1.59 -14.28 7.79
N ARG A 84 -2.26 -15.00 6.88
CA ARG A 84 -1.67 -16.13 6.13
C ARG A 84 -0.48 -15.70 5.28
N THR A 85 -0.55 -14.49 4.74
CA THR A 85 0.55 -13.87 4.02
C THR A 85 1.78 -13.72 4.91
N GLN A 86 1.62 -13.14 6.10
CA GLN A 86 2.71 -12.96 7.05
C GLN A 86 3.28 -14.29 7.57
N GLU A 87 2.40 -15.24 7.93
CA GLU A 87 2.79 -16.56 8.44
C GLU A 87 3.59 -17.38 7.43
N GLY A 88 3.33 -17.20 6.13
CA GLY A 88 4.04 -17.93 5.08
C GLY A 88 5.38 -17.31 4.65
N LEU A 89 5.76 -16.12 5.14
CA LEU A 89 7.05 -15.51 4.82
C LEU A 89 8.17 -16.03 5.71
N VAL A 90 9.38 -16.04 5.16
CA VAL A 90 10.60 -16.43 5.85
C VAL A 90 11.59 -15.28 5.90
N TYR A 91 12.33 -15.18 6.99
CA TYR A 91 13.49 -14.32 7.09
C TYR A 91 14.76 -15.15 6.90
N ARG A 92 15.62 -14.72 5.97
CA ARG A 92 16.93 -15.31 5.71
C ARG A 92 18.01 -14.38 6.24
N PRO A 93 18.73 -14.74 7.32
CA PRO A 93 19.83 -13.91 7.81
C PRO A 93 20.95 -13.80 6.77
N ARG A 94 21.84 -12.81 6.95
CA ARG A 94 23.10 -12.74 6.17
C ARG A 94 24.01 -13.91 6.60
N GLY A 95 24.54 -14.66 5.65
CA GLY A 95 25.42 -15.82 5.88
C GLY A 95 24.70 -17.17 5.86
N GLU A 96 25.33 -18.21 6.40
CA GLU A 96 24.86 -19.62 6.33
C GLU A 96 23.86 -20.01 7.44
N GLN A 97 23.13 -19.04 8.01
CA GLN A 97 22.15 -19.34 9.05
C GLN A 97 20.86 -19.91 8.45
N THR A 98 20.22 -20.81 9.20
CA THR A 98 18.94 -21.41 8.79
C THR A 98 17.85 -20.34 8.67
N PRO A 99 17.08 -20.32 7.58
CA PRO A 99 15.89 -19.47 7.48
C PRO A 99 14.92 -19.73 8.62
N GLN A 100 14.29 -18.68 9.13
CA GLN A 100 13.27 -18.78 10.18
C GLN A 100 11.96 -18.11 9.72
N SER A 101 10.87 -18.37 10.44
CA SER A 101 9.60 -17.67 10.21
C SER A 101 9.81 -16.16 10.35
N PHE A 102 9.28 -15.37 9.42
CA PHE A 102 9.34 -13.92 9.51
C PHE A 102 8.61 -13.38 10.76
N GLY A 103 7.49 -13.98 11.13
CA GLY A 103 6.74 -13.60 12.34
C GLY A 103 7.53 -13.85 13.62
N GLU A 104 8.18 -15.02 13.74
CA GLU A 104 9.05 -15.30 14.89
C GLU A 104 10.30 -14.41 14.89
N TYR A 105 10.85 -14.12 13.71
CA TYR A 105 11.91 -13.13 13.59
C TYR A 105 11.44 -11.79 14.17
N LEU A 106 10.31 -11.22 13.78
CA LEU A 106 9.86 -9.91 14.29
C LEU A 106 9.60 -9.80 15.80
N LYS A 107 9.47 -10.93 16.52
CA LYS A 107 9.32 -10.93 17.99
C LYS A 107 10.62 -10.66 18.73
N GLY A 108 11.77 -10.98 18.13
CA GLY A 108 13.06 -10.78 18.77
C GLY A 108 13.47 -9.31 18.86
N GLU A 109 14.44 -9.05 19.74
CA GLU A 109 15.02 -7.72 19.91
C GLU A 109 15.84 -7.31 18.68
N GLY A 110 15.88 -5.99 18.44
CA GLY A 110 16.70 -5.34 17.43
C GLY A 110 17.34 -4.09 18.02
N GLN A 111 18.42 -3.62 17.39
CA GLN A 111 19.00 -2.30 17.66
C GLN A 111 18.41 -1.30 16.67
N ALA A 112 18.15 -0.06 17.05
CA ALA A 112 17.72 0.99 16.12
C ALA A 112 18.83 1.40 15.15
N PHE A 113 18.46 2.14 14.11
CA PHE A 113 19.43 2.90 13.33
C PHE A 113 19.98 4.07 14.15
N GLU A 114 21.25 4.41 13.93
CA GLU A 114 21.75 5.72 14.34
C GLU A 114 21.17 6.76 13.39
N LEU A 115 20.48 7.75 13.93
CA LEU A 115 19.75 8.75 13.15
C LEU A 115 20.50 10.08 13.15
N GLU A 116 20.62 10.67 11.96
CA GLU A 116 20.92 12.08 11.82
C GLU A 116 19.64 12.90 11.90
N ARG A 117 19.77 14.10 12.46
CA ARG A 117 18.70 15.08 12.56
C ARG A 117 19.01 16.28 11.66
N HIS A 118 18.02 16.69 10.88
CA HIS A 118 18.04 17.92 10.10
C HIS A 118 16.83 18.79 10.44
N GLY A 119 17.04 20.10 10.55
CA GLY A 119 16.00 21.05 10.94
C GLY A 119 15.68 21.08 12.44
N ASP A 120 14.96 22.11 12.85
CA ASP A 120 14.64 22.41 14.26
C ASP A 120 13.15 22.23 14.60
N GLY A 121 12.33 21.79 13.63
CA GLY A 121 10.88 21.67 13.80
C GLY A 121 10.13 23.00 13.61
N SER A 122 10.83 24.10 13.30
CA SER A 122 10.19 25.37 12.97
C SER A 122 9.76 25.38 11.50
N ALA A 123 8.46 25.56 11.27
CA ALA A 123 7.91 25.75 9.93
C ALA A 123 6.76 26.76 9.99
N PRO A 124 6.58 27.60 8.95
CA PRO A 124 5.49 28.56 8.90
C PRO A 124 4.11 27.89 8.73
N GLY A 125 4.06 26.58 8.48
CA GLY A 125 2.85 25.81 8.21
C GLY A 125 2.57 25.67 6.71
N LEU A 126 1.93 24.56 6.33
CA LEU A 126 1.59 24.18 4.97
C LEU A 126 0.40 25.02 4.49
N ALA A 127 0.57 25.79 3.41
CA ALA A 127 -0.55 26.39 2.70
C ALA A 127 -1.03 25.37 1.64
N PRO A 128 -2.20 24.72 1.80
CA PRO A 128 -2.60 23.65 0.90
C PRO A 128 -2.89 24.19 -0.49
N GLN A 129 -2.25 23.60 -1.49
CA GLN A 129 -2.43 23.91 -2.90
C GLN A 129 -2.48 22.64 -3.72
N VAL A 130 -3.43 22.55 -4.65
CA VAL A 130 -3.57 21.42 -5.56
C VAL A 130 -3.49 21.91 -7.01
N PRO A 131 -2.44 21.54 -7.78
CA PRO A 131 -2.39 21.80 -9.21
C PRO A 131 -3.35 20.86 -9.95
N PHE A 132 -4.25 21.41 -10.76
CA PHE A 132 -5.18 20.64 -11.59
C PHE A 132 -5.51 21.40 -12.88
N GLU A 133 -5.34 20.75 -14.04
CA GLU A 133 -5.63 21.30 -15.38
C GLU A 133 -5.00 22.69 -15.63
N GLY A 134 -3.74 22.88 -15.20
CA GLY A 134 -2.99 24.12 -15.43
C GLY A 134 -3.33 25.27 -14.47
N ARG A 135 -4.17 25.04 -13.46
CA ARG A 135 -4.50 25.99 -12.39
C ARG A 135 -4.10 25.43 -11.03
N ASN A 136 -3.65 26.30 -10.13
CA ASN A 136 -3.46 25.96 -8.72
C ASN A 136 -4.70 26.35 -7.92
N TYR A 137 -5.27 25.41 -7.19
CA TYR A 137 -6.42 25.61 -6.30
C TYR A 137 -5.91 25.77 -4.87
N GLY A 138 -6.13 26.94 -4.27
CA GLY A 138 -5.79 27.20 -2.87
C GLY A 138 -6.88 26.74 -1.91
N ALA A 139 -6.65 26.88 -0.60
CA ALA A 139 -7.56 26.45 0.47
C ALA A 139 -9.04 26.81 0.23
N ALA A 140 -9.33 28.05 -0.16
CA ALA A 140 -10.68 28.54 -0.43
C ALA A 140 -11.39 27.87 -1.62
N GLU A 141 -10.63 27.24 -2.51
CA GLU A 141 -11.12 26.65 -3.76
C GLU A 141 -11.14 25.11 -3.71
N LEU A 142 -10.57 24.51 -2.66
CA LEU A 142 -10.47 23.06 -2.52
C LEU A 142 -11.84 22.37 -2.47
N GLY A 143 -12.86 23.00 -1.88
CA GLY A 143 -14.22 22.45 -1.88
C GLY A 143 -14.84 22.39 -3.28
N ALA A 144 -14.60 23.41 -4.11
CA ALA A 144 -15.04 23.42 -5.50
C ALA A 144 -14.28 22.39 -6.33
N LEU A 145 -12.96 22.27 -6.14
CA LEU A 145 -12.15 21.25 -6.79
C LEU A 145 -12.59 19.84 -6.38
N ALA A 146 -12.82 19.59 -5.10
CA ALA A 146 -13.30 18.31 -4.58
C ALA A 146 -14.61 17.90 -5.26
N SER A 147 -15.57 18.83 -5.33
CA SER A 147 -16.85 18.60 -6.01
C SER A 147 -16.66 18.23 -7.48
N LEU A 148 -15.80 18.96 -8.20
CA LEU A 148 -15.46 18.69 -9.60
C LEU A 148 -14.82 17.30 -9.79
N LEU A 149 -13.86 16.92 -8.94
CA LEU A 149 -13.15 15.64 -9.03
C LEU A 149 -14.07 14.46 -8.72
N VAL A 150 -14.99 14.63 -7.77
CA VAL A 150 -16.02 13.64 -7.45
C VAL A 150 -17.02 13.49 -8.59
N GLU A 151 -17.53 14.60 -9.14
CA GLU A 151 -18.47 14.61 -10.27
C GLU A 151 -17.87 13.93 -11.51
N ARG A 152 -16.59 14.22 -11.81
CA ARG A 152 -15.86 13.59 -12.93
C ARG A 152 -15.44 12.15 -12.66
N GLY A 153 -15.64 11.64 -11.45
CA GLY A 153 -15.28 10.28 -11.06
C GLY A 153 -13.77 10.03 -10.90
N PHE A 154 -12.97 11.09 -10.70
CA PHE A 154 -11.54 10.99 -10.39
C PHE A 154 -11.27 10.74 -8.91
N MET A 155 -12.26 11.00 -8.06
CA MET A 155 -12.13 10.91 -6.60
C MET A 155 -13.36 10.26 -5.98
N THR A 156 -13.18 9.61 -4.83
CA THR A 156 -14.31 9.16 -4.02
C THR A 156 -14.92 10.33 -3.22
N GLN A 157 -16.19 10.23 -2.87
CA GLN A 157 -16.89 11.17 -1.99
C GLN A 157 -16.12 11.38 -0.69
N ALA A 158 -15.70 10.30 -0.02
CA ALA A 158 -14.93 10.40 1.23
C ALA A 158 -13.59 11.14 1.03
N ALA A 159 -12.90 10.92 -0.09
CA ALA A 159 -11.68 11.67 -0.41
C ALA A 159 -12.00 13.14 -0.75
N GLY A 160 -13.15 13.41 -1.38
CA GLY A 160 -13.65 14.77 -1.63
C GLY A 160 -13.97 15.49 -0.33
N ASP A 161 -14.68 14.84 0.59
CA ASP A 161 -15.01 15.36 1.91
C ASP A 161 -13.74 15.66 2.72
N ALA A 162 -12.73 14.79 2.65
CA ALA A 162 -11.43 15.02 3.25
C ALA A 162 -10.70 16.23 2.63
N LEU A 163 -10.76 16.40 1.30
CA LEU A 163 -10.16 17.56 0.63
C LEU A 163 -10.88 18.87 0.99
N CYS A 164 -12.21 18.85 1.11
CA CYS A 164 -13.00 19.97 1.64
C CYS A 164 -12.54 20.31 3.06
N TRP A 165 -12.45 19.31 3.93
CA TRP A 165 -12.02 19.48 5.32
C TRP A 165 -10.63 20.10 5.42
N ILE A 166 -9.67 19.69 4.57
CA ILE A 166 -8.33 20.30 4.51
C ILE A 166 -8.42 21.80 4.21
N GLY A 167 -9.27 22.20 3.26
CA GLY A 167 -9.50 23.60 2.91
C GLY A 167 -10.08 24.40 4.08
N ASP A 168 -11.17 23.90 4.67
CA ASP A 168 -11.86 24.55 5.81
C ASP A 168 -10.94 24.66 7.04
N TYR A 169 -10.18 23.60 7.33
CA TYR A 169 -9.20 23.59 8.40
C TYR A 169 -8.12 24.65 8.16
N ALA A 170 -7.56 24.74 6.97
CA ALA A 170 -6.57 25.77 6.66
C ALA A 170 -7.15 27.18 6.79
N LEU A 171 -8.36 27.45 6.27
CA LEU A 171 -8.99 28.78 6.35
C LEU A 171 -9.27 29.22 7.79
N SER A 172 -9.67 28.29 8.66
CA SER A 172 -9.84 28.56 10.09
C SER A 172 -8.52 28.79 10.84
N HIS A 173 -7.37 28.49 10.21
CA HIS A 173 -6.03 28.62 10.76
C HIS A 173 -5.13 29.52 9.89
N ALA A 174 -5.65 30.71 9.54
CA ALA A 174 -4.92 31.73 8.78
C ALA A 174 -4.39 31.26 7.40
N GLY A 175 -5.10 30.32 6.77
CA GLY A 175 -4.77 29.74 5.47
C GLY A 175 -3.70 28.66 5.51
N ARG A 176 -3.32 28.16 6.70
CA ARG A 176 -2.21 27.22 6.88
C ARG A 176 -2.56 26.04 7.78
N ILE A 177 -1.84 24.94 7.58
CA ILE A 177 -1.93 23.72 8.37
C ILE A 177 -0.63 23.58 9.15
N SER A 178 -0.73 23.49 10.47
CA SER A 178 0.40 23.16 11.34
C SER A 178 0.24 21.77 11.92
N LEU A 179 1.30 20.98 11.84
CA LEU A 179 1.48 19.65 12.43
C LEU A 179 2.60 19.67 13.48
N GLY A 180 2.88 20.83 14.07
CA GLY A 180 3.85 20.97 15.16
C GLY A 180 3.53 20.00 16.30
N GLY A 181 4.55 19.30 16.79
CA GLY A 181 4.42 18.28 17.85
C GLY A 181 3.93 16.91 17.36
N GLN A 182 3.47 16.77 16.12
CA GLN A 182 3.08 15.49 15.55
C GLN A 182 4.30 14.73 15.03
N ARG A 183 4.31 13.41 15.24
CA ARG A 183 5.35 12.49 14.74
C ARG A 183 4.81 11.63 13.60
N PHE A 184 5.55 11.58 12.53
CA PHE A 184 5.28 10.74 11.37
C PHE A 184 6.49 9.85 11.08
N ALA A 185 6.27 8.58 10.81
CA ALA A 185 7.32 7.70 10.29
C ALA A 185 6.90 7.14 8.94
N LEU A 186 7.79 7.22 7.96
CA LEU A 186 7.50 6.86 6.59
C LEU A 186 8.39 5.68 6.17
N LEU A 187 7.79 4.52 5.94
CA LEU A 187 8.45 3.36 5.35
C LEU A 187 8.39 3.50 3.83
N GLY A 188 9.52 3.69 3.16
CA GLY A 188 9.58 4.10 1.76
C GLY A 188 9.46 5.62 1.59
N ALA A 189 10.13 6.38 2.46
CA ALA A 189 10.04 7.83 2.50
C ALA A 189 10.54 8.55 1.22
N ALA A 190 11.35 7.86 0.40
CA ALA A 190 11.84 8.38 -0.88
C ALA A 190 10.87 8.13 -2.04
N ALA A 191 9.79 7.38 -1.83
CA ALA A 191 8.80 7.13 -2.86
C ALA A 191 8.20 8.45 -3.37
N GLU A 192 7.97 8.55 -4.68
CA GLU A 192 7.40 9.73 -5.33
C GLU A 192 6.11 10.23 -4.67
N LEU A 193 5.30 9.27 -4.17
CA LEU A 193 4.01 9.54 -3.55
C LEU A 193 4.08 9.67 -2.01
N ALA A 194 5.27 9.65 -1.40
CA ALA A 194 5.42 9.88 0.03
C ALA A 194 5.16 11.37 0.34
N PRO A 195 4.34 11.70 1.35
CA PRO A 195 3.98 13.09 1.66
C PRO A 195 5.06 13.82 2.47
N THR A 196 6.30 13.32 2.48
CA THR A 196 7.41 13.80 3.33
C THR A 196 7.55 15.32 3.28
N ARG A 197 7.57 15.88 2.08
CA ARG A 197 7.70 17.32 1.88
C ARG A 197 6.55 18.09 2.54
N PHE A 198 5.31 17.69 2.32
CA PHE A 198 4.13 18.36 2.88
C PHE A 198 4.08 18.27 4.41
N LEU A 199 4.49 17.13 4.97
CA LEU A 199 4.56 16.94 6.42
C LEU A 199 5.60 17.86 7.05
N LEU A 200 6.79 17.95 6.45
CA LEU A 200 7.83 18.89 6.88
C LEU A 200 7.32 20.33 6.75
N GLU A 201 6.78 20.77 5.61
CA GLU A 201 6.23 22.13 5.44
C GLU A 201 5.20 22.51 6.50
N ALA A 202 4.43 21.53 7.00
CA ALA A 202 3.47 21.71 8.08
C ALA A 202 4.10 21.79 9.49
N GLY A 203 5.39 21.51 9.65
CA GLY A 203 6.14 21.55 10.91
C GLY A 203 6.18 20.22 11.65
N ALA A 204 5.91 19.10 10.97
CA ALA A 204 5.94 17.79 11.60
C ALA A 204 7.37 17.31 11.91
N LYS A 205 7.48 16.38 12.86
CA LYS A 205 8.67 15.53 13.03
C LYS A 205 8.51 14.30 12.16
N VAL A 206 9.45 14.07 11.24
CA VAL A 206 9.36 13.01 10.24
C VAL A 206 10.57 12.07 10.35
N LEU A 207 10.31 10.78 10.59
CA LEU A 207 11.29 9.71 10.44
C LEU A 207 11.23 9.16 9.01
N TRP A 208 12.37 9.23 8.33
CA TRP A 208 12.59 8.73 6.98
C TRP A 208 13.26 7.37 7.04
N LEU A 209 12.54 6.33 6.62
CA LEU A 209 13.10 4.98 6.46
C LEU A 209 13.00 4.57 4.99
N ASP A 210 14.12 4.64 4.29
CA ASP A 210 14.24 4.25 2.88
C ASP A 210 15.66 3.77 2.58
N LEU A 211 15.84 3.00 1.50
CA LEU A 211 17.17 2.59 1.02
C LEU A 211 18.03 3.80 0.67
N GLN A 212 17.42 4.89 0.20
CA GLN A 212 18.10 6.14 -0.13
C GLN A 212 17.96 7.14 1.01
N SER A 213 19.08 7.69 1.47
CA SER A 213 19.10 8.82 2.38
C SER A 213 18.54 10.07 1.68
N PRO A 214 17.82 10.94 2.40
CA PRO A 214 17.25 12.15 1.84
C PRO A 214 18.36 13.15 1.47
N ASN A 215 18.12 13.96 0.44
CA ASN A 215 18.87 15.20 0.27
C ASN A 215 18.29 16.26 1.22
N ALA A 216 18.70 16.21 2.49
CA ALA A 216 18.10 16.98 3.58
C ALA A 216 18.09 18.50 3.31
N GLU A 217 19.14 19.05 2.67
CA GLU A 217 19.25 20.49 2.37
C GLU A 217 18.17 21.01 1.40
N THR A 218 17.54 20.13 0.65
CA THR A 218 16.48 20.48 -0.33
C THR A 218 15.08 20.41 0.27
N LEU A 219 14.96 19.89 1.49
CA LEU A 219 13.68 19.71 2.17
C LEU A 219 13.29 20.98 2.95
N PRO A 220 11.99 21.27 3.05
CA PRO A 220 11.50 22.48 3.70
C PRO A 220 11.66 22.41 5.23
N GLY A 221 11.30 23.51 5.93
CA GLY A 221 11.31 23.58 7.40
C GLY A 221 10.52 22.42 8.03
N GLY A 222 10.82 22.07 9.28
CA GLY A 222 10.37 20.83 9.95
C GLY A 222 11.52 20.14 10.70
N GLU A 223 11.29 18.94 11.24
CA GLU A 223 12.35 18.14 11.87
C GLU A 223 12.42 16.77 11.20
N LEU A 224 13.49 16.52 10.46
CA LEU A 224 13.73 15.27 9.75
C LEU A 224 14.73 14.41 10.50
N HIS A 225 14.41 13.12 10.65
CA HIS A 225 15.28 12.09 11.19
C HIS A 225 15.50 11.01 10.15
N TYR A 226 16.74 10.62 9.88
CA TYR A 226 17.05 9.59 8.88
C TYR A 226 18.32 8.82 9.23
N ALA A 227 18.42 7.57 8.77
CA ALA A 227 19.66 6.80 8.85
C ALA A 227 20.59 7.17 7.67
N PRO A 228 21.82 7.65 7.89
CA PRO A 228 22.71 8.10 6.80
C PRO A 228 23.10 6.99 5.82
N GLU A 229 23.16 5.75 6.30
CA GLU A 229 23.44 4.56 5.49
C GLU A 229 22.20 4.01 4.76
N GLY A 230 21.04 4.65 4.92
CA GLY A 230 19.75 4.13 4.48
C GLY A 230 19.20 3.05 5.41
N SER A 231 18.01 2.56 5.08
CA SER A 231 17.25 1.57 5.84
C SER A 231 16.58 0.58 4.88
N ASP A 232 17.04 -0.67 4.90
CA ASP A 232 16.47 -1.73 4.09
C ASP A 232 15.37 -2.47 4.87
N LEU A 233 14.11 -2.24 4.50
CA LEU A 233 12.96 -2.89 5.13
C LEU A 233 13.03 -4.41 5.02
N LEU A 234 13.54 -4.97 3.93
CA LEU A 234 13.59 -6.42 3.72
C LEU A 234 14.78 -7.05 4.44
N CYS A 235 15.93 -6.38 4.49
CA CYS A 235 17.11 -6.92 5.17
C CYS A 235 17.06 -6.71 6.69
N ASP A 236 16.56 -5.56 7.14
CA ASP A 236 16.67 -5.10 8.53
C ASP A 236 15.31 -4.77 9.22
N PRO A 237 14.25 -5.59 9.08
CA PRO A 237 12.92 -5.20 9.55
C PRO A 237 12.83 -5.03 11.08
N ARG A 238 13.64 -5.76 11.86
CA ARG A 238 13.74 -5.53 13.32
C ARG A 238 14.34 -4.16 13.66
N ARG A 239 15.36 -3.74 12.91
CA ARG A 239 16.02 -2.44 13.10
C ARG A 239 15.06 -1.31 12.75
N CYS A 240 14.29 -1.45 11.66
CA CYS A 240 13.19 -0.54 11.35
C CYS A 240 12.14 -0.48 12.48
N LYS A 241 11.67 -1.63 12.96
CA LYS A 241 10.73 -1.70 14.10
C LYS A 241 11.28 -0.99 15.34
N GLN A 242 12.52 -1.27 15.73
CA GLN A 242 13.13 -0.66 16.91
C GLN A 242 13.29 0.86 16.74
N THR A 243 13.69 1.31 15.56
CA THR A 243 13.82 2.73 15.23
C THR A 243 12.48 3.46 15.34
N LEU A 244 11.37 2.83 14.93
CA LEU A 244 10.02 3.38 15.10
C LEU A 244 9.67 3.56 16.59
N LEU A 245 10.01 2.59 17.44
CA LEU A 245 9.75 2.66 18.88
C LEU A 245 10.56 3.75 19.57
N GLU A 246 11.84 3.86 19.24
CA GLU A 246 12.71 4.90 19.78
C GLU A 246 12.31 6.29 19.31
N PHE A 247 11.96 6.44 18.03
CA PHE A 247 11.48 7.70 17.47
C PHE A 247 10.13 8.14 18.06
N ALA A 248 9.22 7.19 18.29
CA ALA A 248 7.96 7.47 18.98
C ALA A 248 8.19 8.03 20.38
N ALA A 249 9.24 7.58 21.09
CA ALA A 249 9.64 8.06 22.41
C ALA A 249 8.48 8.07 23.43
N GLY A 250 7.58 7.09 23.33
CA GLY A 250 6.39 6.98 24.18
C GLY A 250 5.20 7.85 23.76
N GLU A 251 5.31 8.61 22.67
CA GLU A 251 4.21 9.39 22.11
C GLU A 251 3.60 8.70 20.88
N PRO A 252 2.30 8.94 20.58
CA PRO A 252 1.66 8.35 19.40
C PRO A 252 2.31 8.77 18.09
N LEU A 253 2.37 7.82 17.15
CA LEU A 253 3.04 7.93 15.85
C LEU A 253 2.05 7.71 14.70
N HIS A 254 2.10 8.57 13.69
CA HIS A 254 1.44 8.34 12.41
C HIS A 254 2.37 7.55 11.48
N LEU A 255 1.94 6.37 11.05
CA LEU A 255 2.78 5.48 10.23
C LEU A 255 2.35 5.48 8.76
N GLY A 256 3.29 5.76 7.90
CA GLY A 256 3.16 5.75 6.45
C GLY A 256 3.77 4.53 5.79
N LEU A 257 3.01 3.80 4.97
CA LEU A 257 3.46 2.62 4.24
C LEU A 257 3.54 2.94 2.74
N TYR A 258 4.70 3.43 2.31
CA TYR A 258 4.94 4.02 0.99
C TYR A 258 5.91 3.19 0.12
N ALA A 259 6.62 2.22 0.68
CA ALA A 259 7.62 1.44 -0.04
C ALA A 259 6.99 0.50 -1.09
N TYR A 260 7.47 0.59 -2.33
CA TYR A 260 7.11 -0.31 -3.42
C TYR A 260 8.31 -0.56 -4.34
N ALA A 261 8.37 -1.75 -4.94
CA ALA A 261 9.39 -2.10 -5.93
C ALA A 261 8.93 -3.27 -6.79
N ALA A 262 9.16 -3.19 -8.11
CA ALA A 262 8.70 -4.19 -9.07
C ALA A 262 9.66 -5.38 -9.19
N GLY A 263 9.13 -6.54 -9.61
CA GLY A 263 9.92 -7.74 -9.90
C GLY A 263 10.21 -8.61 -8.68
N GLU A 264 10.54 -9.88 -8.93
CA GLU A 264 10.90 -10.87 -7.89
C GLU A 264 9.99 -10.90 -6.64
N SER A 265 8.69 -10.64 -6.83
CA SER A 265 7.69 -10.53 -5.75
C SER A 265 8.03 -9.47 -4.69
N GLN A 266 8.82 -8.45 -5.03
CA GLN A 266 9.26 -7.40 -4.09
C GLN A 266 8.09 -6.60 -3.52
N GLU A 267 7.13 -6.14 -4.36
CA GLU A 267 5.86 -5.53 -3.91
C GLU A 267 5.24 -6.29 -2.74
N TRP A 268 5.19 -7.61 -2.90
CA TRP A 268 4.53 -8.51 -1.98
C TRP A 268 5.32 -8.71 -0.69
N ARG A 269 6.65 -8.83 -0.81
CA ARG A 269 7.57 -8.88 0.34
C ARG A 269 7.56 -7.56 1.12
N LEU A 270 7.62 -6.41 0.45
CA LEU A 270 7.60 -5.09 1.05
C LEU A 270 6.29 -4.82 1.78
N ALA A 271 5.14 -4.99 1.10
CA ALA A 271 3.82 -4.78 1.71
C ALA A 271 3.63 -5.64 2.96
N SER A 272 4.02 -6.91 2.88
CA SER A 272 3.91 -7.84 4.01
C SER A 272 4.87 -7.51 5.15
N THR A 273 6.07 -7.03 4.82
CA THR A 273 7.08 -6.62 5.80
C THR A 273 6.64 -5.38 6.54
N MET A 274 6.17 -4.36 5.83
CA MET A 274 5.58 -3.14 6.39
C MET A 274 4.38 -3.46 7.30
N ASN A 275 3.45 -4.32 6.84
CA ASN A 275 2.35 -4.80 7.66
C ASN A 275 2.83 -5.58 8.90
N GLY A 276 3.91 -6.35 8.75
CA GLY A 276 4.50 -7.14 9.83
C GLY A 276 5.07 -6.24 10.91
N ILE A 277 5.86 -5.23 10.51
CA ILE A 277 6.41 -4.21 11.39
C ILE A 277 5.26 -3.51 12.13
N ALA A 278 4.28 -2.95 11.41
CA ALA A 278 3.15 -2.23 11.99
C ALA A 278 2.38 -3.08 13.02
N ARG A 279 2.08 -4.34 12.69
CA ARG A 279 1.36 -5.25 13.60
C ARG A 279 2.18 -5.75 14.79
N SER A 280 3.50 -5.60 14.73
CA SER A 280 4.41 -6.00 15.81
C SER A 280 4.70 -4.88 16.81
N LEU A 281 4.25 -3.66 16.53
CA LEU A 281 4.34 -2.54 17.46
C LEU A 281 3.36 -2.75 18.63
N PRO A 282 3.73 -2.35 19.85
CA PRO A 282 2.83 -2.36 21.00
C PRO A 282 1.57 -1.53 20.74
N GLU A 283 0.48 -1.91 21.42
CA GLU A 283 -0.75 -1.13 21.42
C GLU A 283 -0.50 0.29 21.95
N GLY A 284 -1.15 1.28 21.36
CA GLY A 284 -1.01 2.70 21.72
C GLY A 284 0.19 3.43 21.09
N VAL A 285 1.11 2.73 20.43
CA VAL A 285 2.21 3.40 19.69
C VAL A 285 1.70 4.07 18.41
N LEU A 286 0.77 3.44 17.70
CA LEU A 286 0.25 3.97 16.44
C LEU A 286 -1.04 4.77 16.65
N GLU A 287 -1.03 6.04 16.23
CA GLU A 287 -2.23 6.89 16.17
C GLU A 287 -3.01 6.65 14.87
N SER A 288 -2.29 6.56 13.74
CA SER A 288 -2.91 6.27 12.44
C SER A 288 -1.96 5.54 11.50
N ILE A 289 -2.54 4.92 10.47
CA ILE A 289 -1.82 4.29 9.37
C ILE A 289 -2.32 4.86 8.05
N SER A 290 -1.42 5.32 7.20
CA SER A 290 -1.66 5.63 5.80
C SER A 290 -0.87 4.68 4.91
N LEU A 291 -1.46 4.26 3.79
CA LEU A 291 -0.80 3.37 2.84
C LEU A 291 -1.29 3.64 1.42
N TRP A 292 -0.42 3.44 0.44
CA TRP A 292 -0.85 3.42 -0.96
C TRP A 292 -1.28 2.03 -1.38
N ILE A 293 -2.35 1.99 -2.16
CA ILE A 293 -2.80 0.79 -2.85
C ILE A 293 -2.50 0.99 -4.33
N SER A 294 -1.70 0.09 -4.91
CA SER A 294 -1.35 0.14 -6.32
C SER A 294 -2.62 0.17 -7.21
N PRO A 295 -2.65 0.99 -8.27
CA PRO A 295 -3.78 1.05 -9.21
C PRO A 295 -4.02 -0.27 -9.96
N THR A 296 -3.06 -1.20 -9.93
CA THR A 296 -3.18 -2.54 -10.50
C THR A 296 -3.92 -3.53 -9.58
N THR A 297 -4.55 -3.07 -8.51
CA THR A 297 -5.31 -3.93 -7.59
C THR A 297 -6.79 -3.94 -7.97
N PRO A 298 -7.46 -5.11 -8.09
CA PRO A 298 -8.89 -5.16 -8.29
C PRO A 298 -9.61 -4.44 -7.14
N SER A 299 -10.36 -3.40 -7.47
CA SER A 299 -10.93 -2.48 -6.49
C SER A 299 -12.43 -2.32 -6.74
N GLN A 300 -13.20 -2.15 -5.66
CA GLN A 300 -14.62 -1.87 -5.79
C GLN A 300 -14.83 -0.58 -6.58
N VAL A 301 -15.68 -0.63 -7.60
CA VAL A 301 -16.07 0.54 -8.39
C VAL A 301 -17.46 0.99 -8.02
N ARG A 302 -17.67 2.30 -8.05
CA ARG A 302 -18.96 2.92 -7.75
C ARG A 302 -20.00 2.56 -8.82
N PRO A 303 -21.29 2.44 -8.46
CA PRO A 303 -22.36 2.22 -9.44
C PRO A 303 -22.34 3.21 -10.60
N GLY A 304 -22.15 4.52 -10.32
CA GLY A 304 -22.07 5.54 -11.38
C GLY A 304 -20.89 5.35 -12.35
N CYS A 305 -19.75 4.83 -11.88
CA CYS A 305 -18.62 4.49 -12.76
C CYS A 305 -18.94 3.29 -13.66
N VAL A 306 -19.69 2.31 -13.13
CA VAL A 306 -20.17 1.16 -13.89
C VAL A 306 -21.14 1.62 -14.97
N GLU A 307 -22.13 2.44 -14.63
CA GLU A 307 -23.08 2.99 -15.59
C GLU A 307 -22.38 3.81 -16.69
N LEU A 308 -21.42 4.65 -16.33
CA LEU A 308 -20.63 5.42 -17.30
C LEU A 308 -19.84 4.49 -18.22
N SER A 309 -19.23 3.44 -17.67
CA SER A 309 -18.50 2.43 -18.43
C SER A 309 -19.42 1.67 -19.39
N GLU A 310 -20.60 1.25 -18.92
CA GLU A 310 -21.62 0.56 -19.72
C GLU A 310 -22.16 1.46 -20.84
N ARG A 311 -22.43 2.74 -20.56
CA ARG A 311 -22.84 3.73 -21.59
C ARG A 311 -21.78 3.89 -22.68
N ARG A 312 -20.50 3.96 -22.30
CA ARG A 312 -19.38 4.00 -23.27
C ARG A 312 -19.29 2.68 -24.05
N ALA A 313 -19.46 1.55 -23.37
CA ALA A 313 -19.40 0.23 -23.97
C ALA A 313 -20.59 -0.09 -24.90
N ALA A 314 -21.72 0.59 -24.75
CA ALA A 314 -22.91 0.45 -25.60
C ALA A 314 -22.74 1.07 -27.00
N ARG A 315 -21.76 1.96 -27.18
CA ARG A 315 -21.40 2.54 -28.49
C ARG A 315 -19.89 2.37 -28.76
N PRO A 316 -19.39 1.12 -28.83
CA PRO A 316 -17.98 0.89 -29.00
C PRO A 316 -17.56 1.19 -30.45
N PRO A 317 -16.38 1.79 -30.67
CA PRO A 317 -15.76 1.83 -32.00
C PRO A 317 -15.64 0.42 -32.59
N LEU A 318 -15.67 0.31 -33.92
CA LEU A 318 -15.65 -0.98 -34.62
C LEU A 318 -14.45 -1.87 -34.23
N TRP A 319 -13.28 -1.26 -33.98
CA TRP A 319 -12.09 -1.98 -33.54
C TRP A 319 -12.27 -2.66 -32.18
N GLN A 320 -12.99 -2.04 -31.24
CA GLN A 320 -13.28 -2.64 -29.93
C GLN A 320 -14.22 -3.82 -30.08
N THR A 321 -15.22 -3.72 -30.95
CA THR A 321 -16.15 -4.82 -31.22
C THR A 321 -15.42 -6.03 -31.82
N ALA A 322 -14.50 -5.78 -32.77
CA ALA A 322 -13.69 -6.84 -33.37
C ALA A 322 -12.79 -7.53 -32.31
N LEU A 323 -12.10 -6.76 -31.47
CA LEU A 323 -11.25 -7.30 -30.40
C LEU A 323 -12.04 -8.01 -29.29
N LYS A 324 -13.27 -7.58 -28.97
CA LYS A 324 -14.15 -8.30 -28.04
C LYS A 324 -14.55 -9.67 -28.61
N LYS A 325 -14.91 -9.72 -29.91
CA LYS A 325 -15.28 -10.97 -30.58
C LYS A 325 -14.12 -11.96 -30.68
N SER A 326 -12.88 -11.48 -30.84
CA SER A 326 -11.69 -12.32 -30.83
C SER A 326 -11.25 -12.74 -29.41
N GLY A 327 -11.96 -12.31 -28.36
CA GLY A 327 -11.60 -12.59 -26.97
C GLY A 327 -10.40 -11.78 -26.46
N MET A 328 -9.89 -10.83 -27.24
CA MET A 328 -8.76 -9.97 -26.88
C MET A 328 -9.17 -8.83 -25.94
N LEU A 329 -10.46 -8.48 -25.89
CA LEU A 329 -11.00 -7.52 -24.92
C LEU A 329 -12.02 -8.21 -24.01
N SER A 330 -11.77 -8.12 -22.70
CA SER A 330 -12.69 -8.57 -21.65
C SER A 330 -13.48 -7.39 -21.05
N PRO A 331 -14.59 -7.64 -20.33
CA PRO A 331 -15.26 -6.60 -19.55
C PRO A 331 -14.29 -5.95 -18.56
N GLY A 332 -14.41 -4.64 -18.35
CA GLY A 332 -13.53 -3.90 -17.44
C GLY A 332 -13.79 -4.12 -15.95
N HIS A 333 -14.86 -4.85 -15.59
CA HIS A 333 -15.25 -5.12 -14.21
C HIS A 333 -15.98 -6.47 -14.07
N GLU A 334 -15.96 -7.01 -12.86
CA GLU A 334 -16.70 -8.20 -12.41
C GLU A 334 -17.84 -7.77 -11.47
N ARG A 335 -18.98 -8.47 -11.49
CA ARG A 335 -20.14 -8.15 -10.65
C ARG A 335 -20.61 -9.35 -9.84
N HIS A 336 -20.84 -9.16 -8.54
CA HIS A 336 -21.40 -10.18 -7.65
C HIS A 336 -22.33 -9.54 -6.61
N GLN A 337 -23.58 -10.02 -6.51
CA GLN A 337 -24.58 -9.53 -5.56
C GLN A 337 -24.68 -7.99 -5.49
N GLY A 338 -24.66 -7.31 -6.64
CA GLY A 338 -24.76 -5.85 -6.73
C GLY A 338 -23.44 -5.10 -6.51
N VAL A 339 -22.38 -5.76 -6.07
CA VAL A 339 -21.02 -5.19 -5.97
C VAL A 339 -20.29 -5.35 -7.30
N SER A 340 -19.66 -4.29 -7.78
CA SER A 340 -18.79 -4.31 -8.95
C SER A 340 -17.34 -4.05 -8.57
N THR A 341 -16.42 -4.83 -9.13
CA THR A 341 -14.97 -4.71 -8.90
C THR A 341 -14.27 -4.54 -10.24
N ALA A 342 -13.45 -3.50 -10.40
CA ALA A 342 -12.64 -3.31 -11.59
C ALA A 342 -11.65 -4.47 -11.75
N ARG A 343 -11.37 -4.85 -13.00
CA ARG A 343 -10.20 -5.69 -13.27
C ARG A 343 -8.93 -4.88 -13.09
N ALA A 344 -7.98 -5.46 -12.37
CA ALA A 344 -6.58 -5.06 -12.44
C ALA A 344 -6.12 -5.06 -13.90
N VAL A 345 -5.47 -3.98 -14.32
CA VAL A 345 -4.83 -3.87 -15.64
C VAL A 345 -3.46 -4.54 -15.59
#